data_AF-A0A172YC39-F1
#
_entry.id   AF-A0A172YC39-F1
#
_cell.length_a   1.000
_cell.length_b   1.000
_cell.length_c   1.000
_cell.angle_alpha   90.00
_cell.angle_beta   90.00
_cell.angle_gamma   90.00
#
_symmetry.space_group_name_H-M   'P 1'
#
loop_
_entity.id
_entity.type
_entity.pdbx_description
1 polymer ?
#
loop_
_entity_poly.entity_id
_entity_poly.type
_entity_poly.pdbx_seq_one_letter_code
_entity_poly.pdbx_strand_id
1 'polypeptide(L)' 'MLDLVGDGLAVNRKTVAASLLRQGLRAKAARKFKMTMNSRHSLPVAPNLLGQDFTAMLPNQKWAGYIT' A
#
# COMPACT_ATOMS: atom_id res chain seq x y z
N MET A 1 -14.31 -8.69 12.50
CA MET A 1 -14.10 -9.62 13.63
C MET A 1 -12.98 -10.60 13.30
N LEU A 2 -12.94 -11.14 12.08
CA LEU A 2 -11.81 -11.94 11.60
C LEU A 2 -10.47 -11.17 11.65
N ASP A 3 -10.47 -9.89 11.27
CA ASP A 3 -9.23 -9.08 11.24
C ASP A 3 -8.60 -8.88 12.62
N LEU A 4 -9.38 -8.59 13.68
CA LEU A 4 -8.83 -8.42 15.04
C LEU A 4 -8.26 -9.71 15.64
N VAL A 5 -8.81 -10.87 15.27
CA VAL A 5 -8.25 -12.16 15.71
C VAL A 5 -6.94 -12.46 14.95
N GLY A 6 -6.84 -12.02 13.69
CA GLY A 6 -5.60 -12.07 12.90
C GLY A 6 -4.47 -11.23 13.50
N ASP A 7 -4.80 -10.12 14.16
CA ASP A 7 -3.85 -9.25 14.87
C ASP A 7 -3.47 -9.76 16.28
N GLY A 8 -3.84 -10.99 16.65
CA GLY A 8 -3.50 -11.61 17.94
C GLY A 8 -4.31 -11.09 19.14
N LEU A 9 -5.34 -10.27 18.90
CA LEU A 9 -6.21 -9.73 19.94
C LEU A 9 -7.35 -10.69 20.25
N ALA A 10 -7.34 -11.27 21.45
CA ALA A 10 -8.43 -12.07 21.98
C ALA A 10 -9.65 -11.19 22.30
N VAL A 11 -10.50 -10.93 21.31
CA VAL A 11 -11.67 -10.05 21.46
C VAL A 11 -12.99 -10.82 21.42
N ASN A 12 -13.85 -10.54 22.41
CA ASN A 12 -15.21 -11.05 22.45
C ASN A 12 -16.14 -10.16 21.58
N ARG A 13 -16.92 -10.79 20.70
CA ARG A 13 -17.89 -10.11 19.81
C ARG A 13 -18.85 -9.20 20.57
N LYS A 14 -19.32 -9.61 21.76
CA LYS A 14 -20.25 -8.84 22.58
C LYS A 14 -19.61 -7.54 23.07
N THR A 15 -18.36 -7.60 23.50
CA THR A 15 -17.59 -6.44 23.96
C THR A 15 -17.39 -5.43 22.84
N VAL A 16 -17.04 -5.89 21.64
CA VAL A 16 -16.87 -5.02 20.47
C VAL A 16 -18.20 -4.36 20.09
N ALA A 17 -19.30 -5.12 20.06
CA ALA A 17 -20.62 -4.57 19.75
C ALA A 17 -21.08 -3.52 20.78
N ALA A 18 -20.88 -3.78 22.07
CA ALA A 18 -21.18 -2.82 23.13
C ALA A 18 -20.31 -1.56 23.02
N SER A 19 -19.04 -1.71 22.68
CA SER A 19 -18.12 -0.57 22.48
C SER A 19 -18.54 0.30 21.28
N LEU A 20 -18.89 -0.32 20.16
CA LEU A 20 -19.40 0.37 18.97
C LEU A 20 -20.68 1.15 19.28
N LEU A 21 -21.62 0.54 20.01
CA LEU A 21 -22.87 1.19 20.41
C LEU A 21 -22.62 2.41 21.31
N ARG A 22 -21.76 2.28 22.34
CA ARG A 22 -21.40 3.40 23.24
C ARG A 22 -20.79 4.58 22.48
N GLN A 23 -20.08 4.31 21.40
CA GLN A 23 -19.42 5.32 20.57
C GLN A 23 -20.30 5.82 19.41
N GLY A 24 -21.53 5.30 19.26
CA GLY A 24 -22.40 5.61 18.12
C GLY A 24 -21.86 5.13 16.77
N LEU A 25 -20.92 4.17 16.78
CA LEU A 25 -20.26 3.65 15.59
C LEU A 25 -21.01 2.43 15.04
N ARG A 26 -21.00 2.27 13.71
CA ARG A 26 -21.59 1.13 13.01
C ARG A 26 -20.51 0.37 12.25
N ALA A 27 -20.48 -0.95 12.41
CA ALA A 27 -19.61 -1.80 11.63
C ALA A 27 -19.96 -1.71 10.14
N LYS A 28 -18.96 -1.43 9.30
CA LYS A 28 -19.07 -1.40 7.84
C LYS A 28 -18.11 -2.45 7.27
N ALA A 29 -18.60 -3.30 6.37
CA ALA A 29 -17.75 -4.26 5.69
C ALA A 29 -16.70 -3.52 4.84
N ALA A 30 -15.44 -3.96 4.91
CA ALA A 30 -14.40 -3.44 4.04
C ALA A 30 -14.78 -3.71 2.57
N ARG A 31 -14.67 -2.69 1.72
CA ARG A 31 -14.81 -2.87 0.27
C ARG A 31 -13.53 -3.54 -0.24
N LYS A 32 -13.66 -4.53 -1.13
CA LYS A 32 -12.49 -5.13 -1.80
C LYS A 32 -11.66 -4.02 -2.43
N PHE A 33 -10.39 -3.94 -2.05
CA PHE A 33 -9.43 -3.03 -2.66
C PHE A 33 -9.22 -3.46 -4.11
N LYS A 34 -9.42 -2.54 -5.06
CA LYS A 34 -9.08 -2.74 -6.47
C LYS A 34 -7.97 -1.76 -6.80
N MET A 35 -6.76 -2.28 -6.98
CA MET A 35 -5.61 -1.47 -7.36
C MET A 35 -5.89 -0.82 -8.72
N THR A 36 -5.96 0.50 -8.74
CA THR A 36 -6.25 1.30 -9.96
C THR A 36 -4.95 1.87 -10.52
N MET A 37 -3.90 1.05 -10.52
CA MET A 37 -2.62 1.42 -11.15
C MET A 37 -2.20 0.26 -12.02
N ASN A 38 -2.20 0.51 -13.32
CA ASN A 38 -1.81 -0.42 -14.36
C ASN A 38 -0.28 -0.57 -14.38
N SER A 39 0.30 -1.26 -13.42
CA SER A 39 1.74 -1.62 -13.42
C SER A 39 2.13 -2.65 -14.50
N ARG A 40 1.24 -2.93 -15.46
CA ARG A 40 1.46 -3.75 -16.65
C ARG A 40 1.00 -2.99 -17.87
N HIS A 41 1.72 -1.94 -18.23
CA HIS A 41 1.57 -1.35 -19.55
C HIS A 41 2.41 -2.15 -20.55
N SER A 42 1.83 -2.47 -21.71
CA SER A 42 2.57 -3.07 -22.82
C SER A 42 3.41 -2.05 -23.60
N LEU A 43 3.48 -0.80 -23.12
CA LEU A 43 4.32 0.22 -23.71
C LEU A 43 5.80 -0.13 -23.47
N PRO A 44 6.67 0.15 -24.45
CA PRO A 44 8.10 -0.08 -24.31
C PRO A 44 8.62 0.73 -23.12
N VAL A 45 9.18 0.03 -22.13
CA VAL A 45 9.94 0.64 -21.06
C VAL A 45 11.21 1.21 -21.69
N ALA A 46 11.50 2.49 -21.44
CA ALA A 46 12.72 3.11 -21.91
C ALA A 46 13.94 2.30 -21.39
N PRO A 47 14.97 2.08 -22.21
CA PRO A 47 16.13 1.30 -21.81
C PRO A 47 16.82 1.95 -20.59
N ASN A 48 17.16 1.13 -19.59
CA ASN A 48 17.92 1.58 -18.43
C ASN A 48 19.38 1.86 -18.83
N LEU A 49 19.65 3.10 -19.24
CA LEU A 49 20.98 3.53 -19.70
C LEU A 49 22.05 3.47 -18.60
N LEU A 50 21.64 3.54 -17.33
CA LEU A 50 22.56 3.49 -16.19
C LEU A 50 22.83 2.07 -15.70
N GLY A 51 21.96 1.10 -16.03
CA GLY A 51 22.11 -0.27 -15.51
C GLY A 51 22.10 -0.36 -13.98
N GLN A 52 21.54 0.63 -13.27
CA GLN A 52 21.64 0.80 -11.80
C GLN A 52 23.06 1.13 -11.28
N ASP A 53 24.01 1.46 -12.15
CA ASP A 53 25.27 2.05 -11.73
C ASP A 53 25.08 3.56 -11.48
N PHE A 54 25.15 3.96 -10.21
CA PHE A 54 25.04 5.35 -9.77
C PHE A 54 26.42 6.00 -9.49
N THR A 55 27.52 5.30 -9.78
CA THR A 55 28.86 5.82 -9.58
C THR A 55 29.13 6.97 -10.55
N ALA A 56 29.48 8.15 -10.06
CA ALA A 56 29.83 9.32 -10.88
C ALA A 56 31.14 9.93 -10.37
N MET A 57 32.02 10.34 -11.29
CA MET A 57 33.31 10.96 -10.96
C MET A 57 33.22 12.49 -10.92
N LEU A 58 32.24 13.07 -11.62
CA LEU A 58 31.99 14.52 -11.68
C LEU A 58 30.48 14.81 -11.55
N PRO A 59 30.10 16.03 -11.11
CA PRO A 59 28.71 16.46 -11.15
C PRO A 59 28.12 16.38 -12.56
N ASN A 60 26.79 16.22 -12.66
CA ASN A 60 26.06 16.23 -13.94
C ASN A 60 26.41 15.10 -14.93
N GLN A 61 26.91 13.95 -14.45
CA GLN A 61 27.18 12.78 -15.30
C GLN A 61 26.03 11.78 -15.37
N LYS A 62 25.19 11.72 -14.34
CA LYS A 62 24.07 10.79 -14.23
C LYS A 62 22.88 11.51 -13.59
N TRP A 63 21.69 11.33 -14.17
CA TRP A 63 20.44 11.83 -13.62
C TRP A 63 19.44 10.68 -13.52
N ALA A 64 18.83 10.53 -12.34
CA ALA A 64 17.73 9.61 -12.11
C ALA A 64 16.55 10.42 -11.59
N GLY A 65 15.39 10.21 -12.19
CA GLY A 65 14.12 10.84 -11.79
C GLY A 65 13.07 9.77 -11.60
N TYR A 66 12.18 9.98 -10.65
CA TYR A 66 10.99 9.15 -10.49
C TYR A 66 9.78 9.92 -11.02
N ILE A 67 8.93 9.23 -11.78
CA ILE A 67 7.63 9.72 -12.23
C ILE A 67 6.59 8.78 -11.64
N THR A 68 5.65 9.33 -10.85
CA THR A 68 4.48 8.63 -10.28
C THR A 68 3.32 8.64 -11.26
#